data_AF-A0AAD6M4E2-F1
#
_entry.id   AF-A0AAD6M4E2-F1
#
_cell.length_a   1.000
_cell.length_b   1.000
_cell.length_c   1.000
_cell.angle_alpha   90.00
_cell.angle_beta   90.00
_cell.angle_gamma   90.00
#
_symmetry.space_group_name_H-M   'P 1'
#
loop_
_entity.id
_entity.type
_entity.pdbx_description
1 polymer ?
#
loop_
_entity_poly.entity_id
_entity_poly.type
_entity_poly.pdbx_seq_one_letter_code
_entity_poly.pdbx_strand_id
1 'polypeptide(L)' 'MQNVKFLQLKYMKFYGSYEHFPNNLIWLCWHGFSLRSIPQHFCLEKLMVLDLSKRSLIGAWKGKLVFI' A
#
# COMPACT_ATOMS: atom_id res chain seq x y z
N MET A 1 0.40 -15.96 3.04
CA MET A 1 1.72 -15.32 2.94
C MET A 1 2.17 -14.90 4.33
N GLN A 2 3.13 -15.56 4.96
CA GLN A 2 3.39 -15.36 6.41
C GLN A 2 4.42 -14.27 6.73
N ASN A 3 5.30 -13.88 5.78
CA ASN A 3 6.46 -13.02 6.06
C ASN A 3 6.60 -11.78 5.15
N VAL A 4 5.51 -11.31 4.53
CA VAL A 4 5.57 -10.08 3.75
C VAL A 4 5.57 -8.88 4.71
N LYS A 5 6.69 -8.15 4.73
CA LYS A 5 6.86 -6.90 5.50
C LYS A 5 6.65 -5.64 4.66
N PHE A 6 6.87 -5.75 3.35
CA PHE A 6 6.80 -4.64 2.41
C PHE A 6 5.89 -5.06 1.26
N LEU A 7 4.86 -4.27 0.98
CA LEU A 7 3.95 -4.54 -0.12
C LEU A 7 3.71 -3.25 -0.91
N GLN A 8 3.95 -3.35 -2.22
CA GLN A 8 3.69 -2.27 -3.16
C GLN A 8 2.69 -2.72 -4.22
N LEU A 9 1.57 -2.02 -4.29
CA LEU A 9 0.46 -2.26 -5.20
C LEU A 9 0.29 -1.00 -6.06
N LYS A 10 0.39 -1.12 -7.38
CA LYS A 10 0.31 0.03 -8.31
C LYS A 10 -0.78 -0.18 -9.33
N TYR A 11 -1.81 0.69 -9.31
CA TYR A 11 -2.91 0.73 -10.28
C TYR A 11 -3.65 -0.60 -10.47
N MET A 12 -3.58 -1.51 -9.49
CA MET A 12 -4.26 -2.79 -9.54
C MET A 12 -5.67 -2.64 -8.98
N LYS A 13 -6.67 -3.13 -9.71
CA LYS A 13 -8.01 -3.33 -9.19
C LYS A 13 -8.04 -4.66 -8.46
N PHE A 14 -8.31 -4.61 -7.17
CA PHE A 14 -8.58 -5.81 -6.37
C PHE A 14 -10.06 -6.15 -6.48
N TYR A 15 -10.33 -7.43 -6.75
CA TYR A 15 -11.67 -8.00 -6.75
C TYR A 15 -11.69 -9.12 -5.70
N GLY A 16 -12.70 -9.16 -4.84
CA GLY A 16 -12.82 -10.13 -3.75
C GLY A 16 -12.56 -9.56 -2.35
N SER A 17 -12.42 -10.45 -1.36
CA SER A 17 -12.21 -10.06 0.04
C SER A 17 -10.73 -9.84 0.38
N TYR A 18 -10.48 -9.11 1.46
CA TYR A 18 -9.13 -8.81 1.97
C TYR A 18 -8.73 -9.75 3.12
N GLU A 19 -9.41 -10.88 3.30
CA GLU A 19 -9.21 -11.80 4.43
C GLU A 19 -7.83 -12.46 4.45
N HIS A 20 -7.18 -12.56 3.30
CA HIS A 20 -5.83 -13.13 3.16
C HIS A 20 -4.75 -12.06 3.01
N PHE A 21 -5.06 -10.81 3.33
CA PHE A 21 -4.07 -9.74 3.29
C PHE A 21 -2.94 -10.00 4.29
N PRO A 22 -1.68 -9.65 3.97
CA PRO A 22 -0.58 -9.94 4.89
C PRO A 22 -0.70 -9.19 6.22
N ASN A 23 -0.62 -9.91 7.34
CA ASN A 23 -0.80 -9.34 8.68
C ASN A 23 0.48 -8.79 9.31
N ASN A 24 1.65 -9.05 8.72
CA ASN A 24 2.96 -8.63 9.24
C ASN A 24 3.56 -7.47 8.44
N LEU A 25 2.70 -6.67 7.81
CA LEU A 25 3.12 -5.53 7.00
C LEU A 25 3.65 -4.38 7.86
N ILE A 26 4.84 -3.91 7.50
CA ILE A 26 5.49 -2.73 8.07
C ILE A 26 5.32 -1.54 7.11
N TRP A 27 5.32 -1.79 5.80
CA TRP A 27 5.14 -0.75 4.79
C TRP A 27 4.19 -1.19 3.69
N LEU A 28 3.13 -0.41 3.49
CA LEU A 28 2.19 -0.54 2.39
C LEU A 28 2.22 0.73 1.52
N CYS A 29 2.56 0.56 0.24
CA CYS A 29 2.31 1.55 -0.80
C CYS A 29 1.24 1.01 -1.74
N TRP A 30 0.08 1.64 -1.78
CA TRP A 30 -1.03 1.25 -2.63
C TRP A 30 -1.50 2.42 -3.50
N HIS A 31 -0.79 2.58 -4.61
CA HIS A 31 -1.10 3.63 -5.57
C HIS A 31 -2.36 3.30 -6.38
N GLY A 32 -3.27 4.27 -6.47
CA GLY A 32 -4.56 4.07 -7.13
C GLY A 32 -5.60 3.36 -6.27
N PHE A 33 -5.44 3.38 -4.93
CA PHE A 33 -6.42 2.81 -4.00
C PHE A 33 -7.81 3.41 -4.23
N SER A 34 -8.76 2.57 -4.66
CA SER A 34 -10.09 3.03 -5.09
C SER A 34 -11.14 2.99 -3.99
N LEU A 35 -10.88 2.31 -2.87
CA LEU A 35 -11.83 2.21 -1.76
C LEU A 35 -12.02 3.56 -1.05
N ARG A 36 -13.21 3.74 -0.48
CA ARG A 36 -13.57 4.91 0.33
C ARG A 36 -12.97 4.84 1.74
N SER A 37 -12.68 3.65 2.22
CA SER A 37 -12.10 3.39 3.54
C SER A 37 -11.20 2.15 3.49
N ILE A 38 -10.34 2.00 4.49
CA ILE A 38 -9.53 0.80 4.68
C ILE A 38 -10.48 -0.35 5.11
N PRO A 39 -10.35 -1.56 4.52
CA PRO A 39 -11.13 -2.72 4.93
C PRO A 39 -10.93 -3.04 6.42
N GLN A 40 -11.98 -3.47 7.13
CA GLN A 40 -11.89 -3.73 8.56
C GLN A 40 -10.96 -4.91 8.92
N HIS A 41 -10.74 -5.82 7.96
CA HIS A 41 -9.85 -6.97 8.11
C HIS A 41 -8.36 -6.66 7.87
N PHE A 42 -8.02 -5.39 7.60
CA PHE A 42 -6.63 -4.99 7.47
C PHE A 42 -5.96 -4.96 8.84
N CYS A 43 -5.02 -5.87 9.07
CA CYS A 43 -4.17 -5.83 10.26
C CYS A 43 -3.10 -4.74 10.08
N LEU A 44 -3.30 -3.60 10.74
CA LEU A 44 -2.40 -2.44 10.70
C LEU A 44 -1.47 -2.35 11.93
N GLU A 45 -1.53 -3.31 12.86
CA GLU A 45 -0.79 -3.27 14.13
C GLU A 45 0.72 -3.02 13.97
N LYS A 46 1.31 -3.57 12.90
CA LYS A 46 2.75 -3.45 12.63
C LYS A 46 3.08 -2.44 11.54
N LEU A 47 2.07 -1.77 10.97
CA LEU A 47 2.23 -0.89 9.83
C LEU A 47 2.80 0.46 10.29
N MET A 48 4.02 0.75 9.85
CA MET A 48 4.69 2.02 10.11
C MET A 48 4.47 3.03 8.99
N VAL A 49 4.35 2.55 7.75
CA VAL A 49 4.20 3.42 6.57
C VAL A 49 2.99 2.98 5.75
N LEU A 50 2.05 3.92 5.55
CA LEU A 50 0.86 3.76 4.72
C LEU A 50 0.79 4.88 3.68
N ASP A 51 0.92 4.51 2.40
CA ASP A 51 0.72 5.41 1.28
C ASP A 51 -0.43 4.89 0.41
N LEU A 52 -1.56 5.62 0.39
CA LEU A 52 -2.76 5.32 -0.41
C LEU A 52 -2.96 6.33 -1.56
N SER A 53 -1.88 7.00 -1.98
CA SER A 53 -1.97 8.07 -2.96
C SER A 53 -2.54 7.59 -4.30
N LYS A 54 -3.51 8.33 -4.83
CA LYS A 54 -4.16 7.98 -6.11
C LYS A 54 -3.44 8.55 -7.33
N ARG A 55 -2.40 9.35 -7.13
CA ARG A 55 -1.72 10.05 -8.21
C ARG A 55 -0.72 9.14 -8.91
N SER A 56 -1.07 8.80 -10.15
CA SER A 56 -0.10 8.39 -11.15
C SER A 56 0.81 9.54 -11.52
N LEU A 57 1.90 9.71 -10.77
CA LEU A 57 3.08 10.36 -11.33
C LEU A 57 3.82 9.35 -12.21
N ILE A 58 3.18 8.94 -13.32
CA ILE A 58 3.91 8.63 -14.56
C ILE A 58 4.25 10.00 -15.16
N GLY A 59 5.25 10.63 -14.55
CA GLY A 59 5.72 11.97 -14.88
C GLY A 59 7.08 12.10 -14.25
N ALA A 60 8.11 11.85 -15.06
CA ALA A 60 9.52 11.77 -14.72
C ALA A 60 9.94 12.70 -13.58
N TRP A 61 10.47 12.15 -12.48
CA TRP A 61 11.18 12.93 -11.48
C TRP A 61 12.69 12.78 -11.68
N LYS A 62 13.32 13.80 -12.28
CA LYS A 62 14.74 14.12 -12.10
C LYS A 62 14.86 14.92 -10.79
N GLY A 63 14.96 14.22 -9.66
CA GLY A 63 15.11 14.90 -8.37
C GLY A 63 15.41 13.91 -7.26
N LYS A 64 16.53 14.11 -6.58
CA LYS A 64 17.02 13.26 -5.49
C LYS A 64 16.17 13.54 -4.25
N LEU A 65 15.29 12.61 -3.86
CA LEU A 65 14.60 12.69 -2.57
C LEU A 65 15.52 12.08 -1.51
N VAL A 66 16.05 12.95 -0.64
CA VAL A 66 16.67 12.57 0.63
C VAL A 66 15.55 12.54 1.66
N PHE A 67 15.39 11.41 2.34
CA PHE A 67 14.56 11.31 3.53
C PHE A 67 15.50 11.33 4.73
N ILE A 68 15.38 12.37 5.57
CA ILE A 68 15.91 12.40 6.94
C ILE A 68 15.02 11.55 7.86
#